data_AF-A0A0U2Z1P7-F1
#
_entry.id   AF-A0A0U2Z1P7-F1
#
_cell.length_a   1.000
_cell.length_b   1.000
_cell.length_c   1.000
_cell.angle_alpha   90.00
_cell.angle_beta   90.00
_cell.angle_gamma   90.00
#
_symmetry.space_group_name_H-M   'P 1'
#
loop_
_entity.id
_entity.type
_entity.pdbx_description
1 polymer ?
#
loop_
_entity_poly.entity_id
_entity_poly.type
_entity_poly.pdbx_seq_one_letter_code
_entity_poly.pdbx_strand_id
1 'polypeptide(L)'
;MHTSKKNKLPMFFIVLGAIVTLAGVAIFLVVLMYSLTFQELSENHERFAQFGDYFGGILNPILSFLTIVLLVGSLALQRVELSKVVEELELTRRVHLSSVNMKHWEHILETFDKGESDVLVSSNTFKDILDSKISLEDVGKNSQHEKKMFSVYEIFANEELLREALSNGYWTARADVSQAYIQHRRPFTDITGRLDANLKLLTAEIVQLRDLGCPRHRAKHILQVGIDLLQDYFFSESVPPTFKLNISLHLSEFEAFKVAYLEYPDNL
;
A
#
# COMPACT_ATOMS: atom_id res chain seq x y z
N MET A 1 11.52 -26.20 15.70
CA MET A 1 12.36 -27.10 14.87
C MET A 1 13.60 -26.32 14.44
N HIS A 2 14.66 -26.33 15.26
CA HIS A 2 15.90 -25.60 15.01
C HIS A 2 16.79 -26.43 14.09
N THR A 3 16.88 -26.07 12.81
CA THR A 3 17.86 -26.68 11.91
C THR A 3 19.23 -26.05 12.18
N SER A 4 20.11 -26.86 12.77
CA SER A 4 21.51 -26.57 13.02
C SER A 4 22.21 -26.13 11.72
N LYS A 5 22.43 -24.83 11.57
CA LYS A 5 23.26 -24.21 10.53
C LYS A 5 24.71 -24.66 10.79
N LYS A 6 25.11 -25.82 10.25
CA LYS A 6 26.51 -26.29 10.34
C LYS A 6 27.41 -25.20 9.77
N ASN A 7 28.26 -24.64 10.63
CA ASN A 7 29.18 -23.57 10.31
C ASN A 7 30.06 -24.00 9.11
N LYS A 8 29.88 -23.37 7.94
CA LYS A 8 30.76 -23.56 6.77
C LYS A 8 32.12 -22.87 6.95
N LEU A 9 32.19 -21.92 7.88
CA LEU A 9 33.40 -21.16 8.24
C LEU A 9 34.58 -22.03 8.73
N PRO A 10 34.43 -22.96 9.70
CA PRO A 10 35.53 -23.83 10.14
C PRO A 10 36.03 -24.75 9.03
N MET A 11 35.16 -25.22 8.13
CA MET A 11 35.57 -26.13 7.05
C MET A 11 36.48 -25.43 6.04
N PHE A 12 36.22 -24.15 5.73
CA PHE A 12 37.10 -23.35 4.87
C PHE A 12 38.49 -23.15 5.49
N PHE A 13 38.56 -22.77 6.77
CA PHE A 13 39.86 -22.58 7.46
C PHE A 13 40.64 -23.89 7.64
N ILE A 14 39.95 -25.01 7.84
CA ILE A 14 40.58 -26.34 7.90
C ILE A 14 41.15 -26.72 6.54
N VAL A 15 40.41 -26.51 5.45
CA VAL A 15 40.89 -26.78 4.08
C VAL A 15 42.07 -25.87 3.73
N LEU A 16 41.98 -24.58 4.04
CA LEU A 16 43.05 -23.62 3.81
C LEU A 16 44.32 -23.99 4.61
N GLY A 17 44.16 -24.30 5.89
CA GLY A 17 45.25 -24.76 6.76
C GLY A 17 45.87 -26.07 6.25
N ALA A 18 45.07 -27.01 5.77
CA ALA A 18 45.55 -28.25 5.19
C ALA A 18 46.37 -28.01 3.91
N ILE A 19 45.94 -27.10 3.03
CA ILE A 19 46.67 -26.74 1.80
C ILE A 19 48.01 -26.08 2.14
N VAL A 20 48.03 -25.12 3.08
CA VAL A 20 49.27 -24.44 3.51
C VAL A 20 50.24 -25.43 4.16
N THR A 21 49.73 -26.34 5.00
CA THR A 21 50.56 -27.37 5.65
C THR A 21 51.13 -28.34 4.63
N LEU A 22 50.31 -28.79 3.67
CA LEU A 22 50.75 -29.68 2.59
C LEU A 22 51.83 -29.02 1.73
N ALA A 23 51.66 -27.74 1.36
CA ALA A 23 52.65 -26.98 0.62
C ALA A 23 53.97 -26.82 1.41
N GLY A 24 53.88 -26.50 2.71
CA GLY A 24 55.05 -26.41 3.59
C GLY A 24 55.80 -27.73 3.72
N VAL A 25 55.07 -28.86 3.90
CA VAL A 25 55.66 -30.20 3.95
C VAL A 25 56.32 -30.57 2.63
N ALA A 26 55.68 -30.28 1.49
CA ALA A 26 56.25 -30.55 0.18
C ALA A 26 57.56 -29.76 -0.04
N ILE A 27 57.59 -28.47 0.30
CA ILE A 27 58.80 -27.64 0.22
C ILE A 27 59.89 -28.19 1.14
N PHE A 28 59.55 -28.52 2.39
CA PHE A 28 60.49 -29.07 3.36
C PHE A 28 61.10 -30.40 2.87
N LEU A 29 60.29 -31.30 2.33
CA LEU A 29 60.76 -32.58 1.77
C LEU A 29 61.70 -32.36 0.59
N VAL A 30 61.40 -31.42 -0.32
CA VAL A 30 62.28 -31.09 -1.45
C VAL A 30 63.63 -30.56 -0.96
N VAL A 31 63.63 -29.63 0.00
CA VAL A 31 64.86 -29.07 0.59
C VAL A 31 65.66 -30.17 1.30
N LEU A 32 65.00 -31.01 2.10
CA LEU A 32 65.64 -32.11 2.82
C LEU A 32 66.27 -33.13 1.86
N MET A 33 65.52 -33.56 0.83
CA MET A 33 66.04 -34.48 -0.19
C MET A 33 67.22 -33.87 -0.96
N TYR A 34 67.15 -32.58 -1.28
CA TYR A 34 68.26 -31.87 -1.91
C TYR A 34 69.51 -31.88 -1.02
N SER A 35 69.39 -31.50 0.27
CA SER A 35 70.50 -31.45 1.22
C SER A 35 71.09 -32.83 1.57
N LEU A 36 70.30 -33.90 1.54
CA LEU A 36 70.79 -35.26 1.79
C LEU A 36 71.47 -35.88 0.56
N THR A 37 71.06 -35.48 -0.65
CA THR A 37 71.55 -36.06 -1.91
C THR A 37 72.78 -35.32 -2.46
N PHE A 38 72.88 -34.01 -2.22
CA PHE A 38 73.95 -33.16 -2.74
C PHE A 38 74.72 -32.49 -1.59
N GLN A 39 75.85 -33.08 -1.18
CA GLN A 39 76.79 -32.49 -0.20
C GLN A 39 77.95 -31.72 -0.85
N GLU A 40 78.20 -31.90 -2.15
CA GLU A 40 79.12 -31.09 -2.98
C GLU A 40 78.47 -30.74 -4.33
N LEU A 41 78.89 -29.63 -4.96
CA LEU A 41 78.40 -29.18 -6.28
C LEU A 41 78.82 -30.16 -7.41
N SER A 42 78.17 -31.32 -7.50
CA SER A 42 78.41 -32.36 -8.51
C SER A 42 77.59 -32.14 -9.80
N GLU A 43 78.08 -32.60 -10.96
CA GLU A 43 77.38 -32.57 -12.28
C GLU A 43 75.97 -33.21 -12.30
N ASN A 44 75.55 -33.91 -11.23
CA ASN A 44 74.25 -34.59 -11.12
C ASN A 44 73.06 -33.67 -10.82
N HIS A 45 73.25 -32.35 -10.66
CA HIS A 45 72.17 -31.39 -10.41
C HIS A 45 71.16 -31.32 -11.58
N GLU A 46 71.61 -31.57 -12.81
CA GLU A 46 70.76 -31.52 -14.01
C GLU A 46 69.66 -32.59 -13.98
N ARG A 47 69.97 -33.80 -13.50
CA ARG A 47 68.97 -34.89 -13.36
C ARG A 47 67.93 -34.58 -12.29
N PHE A 48 68.32 -33.88 -11.22
CA PHE A 48 67.40 -33.44 -10.18
C PHE A 48 66.49 -32.31 -10.67
N ALA A 49 67.04 -31.37 -11.46
CA ALA A 49 66.23 -30.35 -12.14
C ALA A 49 65.21 -30.99 -13.10
N GLN A 50 65.61 -31.97 -13.91
CA GLN A 50 64.70 -32.72 -14.80
C GLN A 50 63.60 -33.49 -14.05
N PHE A 51 63.91 -34.04 -12.87
CA PHE A 51 62.90 -34.65 -12.00
C PHE A 51 61.90 -33.61 -11.48
N GLY A 52 62.39 -32.46 -11.03
CA GLY A 52 61.56 -31.33 -10.62
C GLY A 52 60.66 -30.84 -11.76
N ASP A 53 61.19 -30.77 -12.98
CA ASP A 53 60.44 -30.37 -14.18
C ASP A 53 59.35 -31.39 -14.55
N TYR A 54 59.62 -32.70 -14.41
CA TYR A 54 58.61 -33.74 -14.63
C TYR A 54 57.46 -33.65 -13.61
N PHE A 55 57.79 -33.55 -12.31
CA PHE A 55 56.79 -33.40 -11.26
C PHE A 55 56.02 -32.08 -11.39
N GLY A 56 56.72 -30.98 -11.67
CA GLY A 56 56.11 -29.67 -11.94
C GLY A 56 55.20 -29.71 -13.17
N GLY A 57 55.61 -30.39 -14.24
CA GLY A 57 54.85 -30.56 -15.47
C GLY A 57 53.54 -31.34 -15.29
N ILE A 58 53.48 -32.27 -14.34
CA ILE A 58 52.26 -33.03 -14.01
C ILE A 58 51.41 -32.30 -12.96
N LEU A 59 52.06 -31.78 -11.92
CA LEU A 59 51.37 -31.16 -10.79
C LEU A 59 50.70 -29.84 -11.20
N ASN A 60 51.33 -29.06 -12.07
CA ASN A 60 50.83 -27.73 -12.44
C ASN A 60 49.49 -27.78 -13.20
N PRO A 61 49.28 -28.67 -14.21
CA PRO A 61 47.96 -28.90 -14.79
C PRO A 61 46.91 -29.43 -13.81
N ILE A 62 47.28 -30.33 -12.89
CA ILE A 62 46.36 -30.88 -11.89
C ILE A 62 45.89 -29.77 -10.92
N LEU A 63 46.83 -28.96 -10.41
CA LEU A 63 46.52 -27.83 -9.53
C LEU A 63 45.71 -26.76 -10.26
N SER A 64 46.02 -26.51 -11.54
CA SER A 64 45.25 -25.57 -12.37
C SER A 64 43.80 -26.04 -12.56
N PHE A 65 43.60 -27.32 -12.86
CA PHE A 65 42.25 -27.89 -12.96
C PHE A 65 41.50 -27.83 -11.62
N LEU A 66 42.16 -28.19 -10.52
CA LEU A 66 41.58 -28.09 -9.18
C LEU A 66 41.18 -26.65 -8.85
N THR A 67 42.00 -25.67 -9.23
CA THR A 67 41.70 -24.25 -9.05
C THR A 67 40.44 -23.84 -9.81
N ILE A 68 40.27 -24.29 -11.06
CA ILE A 68 39.04 -24.02 -11.83
C ILE A 68 37.82 -24.65 -11.14
N VAL A 69 37.91 -25.90 -10.68
CA VAL A 69 36.81 -26.58 -9.96
C VAL A 69 36.44 -25.82 -8.67
N LEU A 70 37.44 -25.40 -7.89
CA LEU A 70 37.23 -24.61 -6.67
C LEU A 70 36.62 -23.25 -6.97
N LEU A 71 37.05 -22.59 -8.04
CA LEU A 71 36.50 -21.32 -8.49
C LEU A 71 35.04 -21.46 -8.92
N VAL A 72 34.72 -22.48 -9.73
CA VAL A 72 33.34 -22.78 -10.15
C VAL A 72 32.47 -23.11 -8.94
N GLY A 73 32.95 -23.91 -8.00
CA GLY A 73 32.24 -24.19 -6.74
C GLY A 73 32.00 -22.93 -5.91
N SER A 74 32.98 -22.04 -5.84
CA SER A 74 32.87 -20.74 -5.14
C SER A 74 31.82 -19.84 -5.82
N LEU A 75 31.84 -19.75 -7.15
CA LEU A 75 30.85 -19.00 -7.92
C LEU A 75 29.45 -19.57 -7.74
N ALA A 76 29.29 -20.90 -7.74
CA ALA A 76 28.00 -21.54 -7.49
C ALA A 76 27.47 -21.20 -6.09
N LEU A 77 28.33 -21.22 -5.08
CA LEU A 77 27.94 -20.84 -3.71
C LEU A 77 27.54 -19.36 -3.62
N GLN A 78 28.32 -18.47 -4.22
CA GLN A 78 28.03 -17.03 -4.26
C GLN A 78 26.68 -16.74 -4.93
N ARG A 79 26.34 -17.46 -6.00
CA ARG A 79 25.03 -17.33 -6.69
C ARG A 79 23.87 -17.71 -5.76
N VAL A 80 24.01 -18.80 -5.00
CA VAL A 80 22.99 -19.23 -4.03
C VAL A 80 22.84 -18.22 -2.90
N GLU A 81 23.94 -17.66 -2.40
CA GLU A 81 23.91 -16.62 -1.36
C GLU A 81 23.24 -15.34 -1.85
N LEU A 82 23.55 -14.90 -3.08
CA LEU A 82 22.91 -13.72 -3.67
C LEU A 82 21.39 -13.89 -3.81
N SER A 83 20.94 -15.07 -4.25
CA SER A 83 19.51 -15.37 -4.37
C SER A 83 18.78 -15.22 -3.02
N LYS A 84 19.40 -15.67 -1.92
CA LYS A 84 18.83 -15.54 -0.57
C LYS A 84 18.79 -14.10 -0.10
N VAL A 85 19.83 -13.32 -0.39
CA VAL A 85 19.87 -11.88 -0.07
C VAL A 85 18.76 -11.12 -0.80
N VAL A 86 18.50 -11.44 -2.07
CA VAL A 86 17.39 -10.84 -2.82
C VAL A 86 16.05 -11.19 -2.18
N GLU A 87 15.83 -12.45 -1.82
CA GLU A 87 14.60 -12.90 -1.15
C GLU A 87 14.38 -12.20 0.21
N GLU A 88 15.42 -12.11 1.04
CA GLU A 88 15.37 -11.39 2.33
C GLU A 88 15.10 -9.90 2.14
N LEU A 89 15.68 -9.28 1.10
CA LEU A 89 15.46 -7.86 0.78
C LEU A 89 14.02 -7.62 0.32
N GLU A 90 13.45 -8.52 -0.49
CA GLU A 90 12.05 -8.44 -0.90
C GLU A 90 11.09 -8.59 0.28
N LEU A 91 11.36 -9.53 1.19
CA LEU A 91 10.59 -9.69 2.42
C LEU A 91 10.69 -8.43 3.29
N THR A 92 11.90 -7.89 3.45
CA THR A 92 12.14 -6.65 4.21
C THR A 92 11.40 -5.48 3.59
N ARG A 93 11.40 -5.35 2.26
CA ARG A 93 10.62 -4.33 1.54
C ARG A 93 9.13 -4.48 1.81
N ARG A 94 8.58 -5.70 1.74
CA ARG A 94 7.16 -5.96 2.02
C ARG A 94 6.80 -5.55 3.45
N VAL A 95 7.56 -6.01 4.45
CA VAL A 95 7.33 -5.65 5.86
C VAL A 95 7.45 -4.15 6.09
N HIS A 96 8.42 -3.49 5.44
CA HIS A 96 8.59 -2.04 5.53
C HIS A 96 7.38 -1.29 4.96
N LEU A 97 6.90 -1.68 3.77
CA LEU A 97 5.69 -1.10 3.17
C LEU A 97 4.46 -1.31 4.05
N SER A 98 4.25 -2.52 4.57
CA SER A 98 3.17 -2.80 5.53
C SER A 98 3.28 -1.93 6.80
N SER A 99 4.51 -1.69 7.28
CA SER A 99 4.75 -0.84 8.46
C SER A 99 4.50 0.65 8.16
N VAL A 100 4.79 1.12 6.95
CA VAL A 100 4.49 2.48 6.51
C VAL A 100 2.97 2.66 6.38
N ASN A 101 2.29 1.73 5.72
CA ASN A 101 0.83 1.76 5.58
C ASN A 101 0.12 1.74 6.94
N MET A 102 0.60 0.88 7.86
CA MET A 102 0.15 0.80 9.25
C MET A 102 0.18 2.17 9.93
N LYS A 103 1.34 2.83 9.92
CA LYS A 103 1.51 4.16 10.53
C LYS A 103 0.60 5.20 9.91
N HIS A 104 0.39 5.13 8.59
CA HIS A 104 -0.42 6.12 7.89
C HIS A 104 -1.90 6.00 8.25
N TRP A 105 -2.47 4.79 8.29
CA TRP A 105 -3.85 4.64 8.73
C TRP A 105 -4.02 4.86 10.24
N GLU A 106 -3.03 4.51 11.07
CA GLU A 106 -3.04 4.82 12.50
C GLU A 106 -3.15 6.33 12.73
N HIS A 107 -2.42 7.13 11.95
CA HIS A 107 -2.50 8.58 12.01
C HIS A 107 -3.90 9.11 11.64
N ILE A 108 -4.53 8.57 10.59
CA ILE A 108 -5.90 8.93 10.20
C ILE A 108 -6.91 8.62 11.31
N LEU A 109 -6.77 7.46 11.97
CA LEU A 109 -7.64 7.12 13.10
C LEU A 109 -7.38 8.02 14.32
N GLU A 110 -6.12 8.39 14.56
CA GLU A 110 -5.76 9.29 15.66
C GLU A 110 -6.34 10.70 15.47
N THR A 111 -6.30 11.26 14.25
CA THR A 111 -6.94 12.55 13.96
C THR A 111 -8.46 12.48 14.09
N PHE A 112 -9.05 11.34 13.71
CA PHE A 112 -10.46 11.08 13.95
C PHE A 112 -10.82 11.06 15.44
N ASP A 113 -10.09 10.28 16.24
CA ASP A 113 -10.35 10.17 17.69
C ASP A 113 -10.14 11.51 18.43
N LYS A 114 -9.26 12.39 17.91
CA LYS A 114 -9.06 13.76 18.43
C LYS A 114 -10.14 14.75 18.02
N GLY A 115 -11.06 14.38 17.12
CA GLY A 115 -12.08 15.29 16.59
C GLY A 115 -11.58 16.22 15.49
N GLU A 116 -10.41 15.96 14.93
CA GLU A 116 -9.75 16.79 13.91
C GLU A 116 -9.88 16.21 12.47
N SER A 117 -10.58 15.08 12.31
CA SER A 117 -10.77 14.43 11.00
C SER A 117 -11.78 15.17 10.12
N ASP A 118 -11.48 15.20 8.81
CA ASP A 118 -12.38 15.77 7.80
C ASP A 118 -13.68 14.97 7.70
N VAL A 119 -13.70 13.69 8.07
CA VAL A 119 -14.93 12.88 8.12
C VAL A 119 -15.93 13.45 9.13
N LEU A 120 -15.47 13.83 10.33
CA LEU A 120 -16.37 14.41 11.34
C LEU A 120 -16.91 15.77 10.90
N VAL A 121 -16.03 16.61 10.36
CA VAL A 121 -16.40 17.94 9.84
C VAL A 121 -17.38 17.81 8.67
N SER A 122 -17.11 16.92 7.72
CA SER A 122 -17.94 16.73 6.53
C SER A 122 -19.28 16.11 6.87
N SER A 123 -19.31 15.16 7.81
CA SER A 123 -20.56 14.56 8.32
C SER A 123 -21.45 15.61 8.96
N ASN A 124 -20.91 16.43 9.86
CA ASN A 124 -21.68 17.49 10.52
C ASN A 124 -22.13 18.56 9.52
N THR A 125 -21.24 18.97 8.61
CA THR A 125 -21.58 19.95 7.56
C THR A 125 -22.67 19.42 6.64
N PHE A 126 -22.66 18.13 6.30
CA PHE A 126 -23.70 17.49 5.51
C PHE A 126 -25.06 17.56 6.23
N LYS A 127 -25.10 17.21 7.52
CA LYS A 127 -26.31 17.34 8.36
C LYS A 127 -26.80 18.79 8.42
N ASP A 128 -25.90 19.73 8.68
CA ASP A 128 -26.22 21.16 8.75
C ASP A 128 -26.80 21.70 7.43
N ILE A 129 -26.32 21.19 6.29
CA ILE A 129 -26.88 21.55 4.98
C ILE A 129 -28.30 20.99 4.83
N LEU A 130 -28.54 19.73 5.23
CA LEU A 130 -29.88 19.13 5.17
C LEU A 130 -30.89 19.86 6.06
N ASP A 131 -30.45 20.37 7.21
CA ASP A 131 -31.29 21.11 8.16
C ASP A 131 -31.41 22.61 7.80
N SER A 132 -30.58 23.10 6.89
CA SER A 132 -30.61 24.50 6.45
C SER A 132 -31.95 24.87 5.82
N LYS A 133 -32.46 26.06 6.15
CA LYS A 133 -33.79 26.51 5.71
C LYS A 133 -33.71 27.46 4.52
N ILE A 134 -34.60 27.26 3.56
CA ILE A 134 -34.69 28.00 2.31
C ILE A 134 -36.10 28.53 2.15
N SER A 135 -36.20 29.77 1.66
CA SER A 135 -37.48 30.41 1.39
C SER A 135 -37.99 30.00 0.01
N LEU A 136 -39.13 29.32 -0.02
CA LEU A 136 -39.84 28.94 -1.24
C LEU A 136 -41.28 29.46 -1.19
N GLU A 137 -41.89 29.68 -2.35
CA GLU A 137 -43.30 30.03 -2.43
C GLU A 137 -44.16 28.79 -2.11
N ASP A 138 -45.18 28.97 -1.27
CA ASP A 138 -46.10 27.88 -0.90
C ASP A 138 -46.95 27.47 -2.11
N VAL A 139 -46.70 26.27 -2.64
CA VAL A 139 -47.40 25.70 -3.81
C VAL A 139 -48.80 25.16 -3.45
N GLY A 140 -49.26 25.35 -2.21
CA GLY A 140 -50.60 24.94 -1.76
C GLY A 140 -51.73 25.56 -2.59
N LYS A 141 -52.67 24.71 -3.05
CA LYS A 141 -53.79 25.05 -3.97
C LYS A 141 -54.72 26.20 -3.57
N ASN A 142 -54.56 26.82 -2.40
CA ASN A 142 -55.39 27.93 -1.90
C ASN A 142 -54.61 29.05 -1.16
N SER A 143 -53.28 29.09 -1.23
CA SER A 143 -52.49 30.10 -0.54
C SER A 143 -52.21 31.29 -1.47
N GLN A 144 -52.40 32.53 -0.99
CA GLN A 144 -51.68 33.68 -1.55
C GLN A 144 -50.19 33.33 -1.61
N HIS A 145 -49.41 33.89 -2.56
CA HIS A 145 -47.99 33.61 -2.79
C HIS A 145 -47.12 33.96 -1.55
N GLU A 146 -47.28 33.20 -0.47
CA GLU A 146 -46.65 33.41 0.81
C GLU A 146 -45.38 32.57 0.83
N LYS A 147 -44.27 33.24 1.08
CA LYS A 147 -42.97 32.59 1.17
C LYS A 147 -42.84 31.89 2.51
N LYS A 148 -42.71 30.56 2.49
CA LYS A 148 -42.46 29.72 3.66
C LYS A 148 -41.02 29.23 3.67
N MET A 149 -40.51 28.95 4.87
CA MET A 149 -39.16 28.42 5.07
C MET A 149 -39.23 26.91 5.19
N PHE A 150 -38.60 26.19 4.27
CA PHE A 150 -38.50 24.73 4.26
C PHE A 150 -37.05 24.29 4.42
N SER A 151 -36.80 23.22 5.17
CA SER A 151 -35.46 22.64 5.22
C SER A 151 -35.10 21.95 3.91
N VAL A 152 -33.81 21.80 3.61
CA VAL A 152 -33.36 21.00 2.45
C VAL A 152 -33.90 19.57 2.55
N TYR A 153 -33.98 19.00 3.75
CA TYR A 153 -34.60 17.70 3.98
C TYR A 153 -36.07 17.66 3.50
N GLU A 154 -36.89 18.64 3.92
CA GLU A 154 -38.30 18.74 3.54
C GLU A 154 -38.46 18.91 2.02
N ILE A 155 -37.56 19.67 1.40
CA ILE A 155 -37.54 19.90 -0.05
C ILE A 155 -37.22 18.60 -0.79
N PHE A 156 -36.20 17.85 -0.38
CA PHE A 156 -35.90 16.55 -0.98
C PHE A 156 -37.00 15.52 -0.74
N ALA A 157 -37.79 15.66 0.34
CA ALA A 157 -38.90 14.77 0.64
C ALA A 157 -40.18 15.07 -0.17
N ASN A 158 -40.26 16.19 -0.91
CA ASN A 158 -41.46 16.61 -1.63
C ASN A 158 -41.13 17.03 -3.08
N GLU A 159 -41.70 16.34 -4.07
CA GLU A 159 -41.45 16.63 -5.48
C GLU A 159 -41.83 18.04 -5.92
N GLU A 160 -42.93 18.60 -5.41
CA GLU A 160 -43.38 19.94 -5.79
C GLU A 160 -42.42 21.01 -5.24
N LEU A 161 -42.01 20.86 -3.97
CA LEU A 161 -41.01 21.74 -3.36
C LEU A 161 -39.67 21.61 -4.08
N LEU A 162 -39.23 20.39 -4.43
CA LEU A 162 -37.98 20.17 -5.16
C LEU A 162 -38.00 20.79 -6.57
N ARG A 163 -39.13 20.71 -7.28
CA ARG A 163 -39.29 21.36 -8.60
C ARG A 163 -39.25 22.89 -8.50
N GLU A 164 -39.89 23.45 -7.48
CA GLU A 164 -39.86 24.90 -7.22
C GLU A 164 -38.47 25.38 -6.76
N ALA A 165 -37.79 24.55 -6.00
CA ALA A 165 -36.39 24.71 -5.65
C ALA A 165 -35.49 24.79 -6.91
N LEU A 166 -35.68 23.84 -7.84
CA LEU A 166 -34.97 23.77 -9.12
C LEU A 166 -35.27 24.98 -10.02
N SER A 167 -36.54 25.40 -10.11
CA SER A 167 -36.96 26.55 -10.93
C SER A 167 -36.33 27.87 -10.45
N ASN A 168 -36.15 28.02 -9.13
CA ASN A 168 -35.52 29.18 -8.50
C ASN A 168 -33.98 29.17 -8.55
N GLY A 169 -33.35 28.17 -9.18
CA GLY A 169 -31.90 28.14 -9.44
C GLY A 169 -31.04 27.79 -8.22
N TYR A 170 -31.63 27.23 -7.17
CA TYR A 170 -30.92 26.77 -5.98
C TYR A 170 -30.34 25.34 -6.14
N TRP A 171 -30.71 24.59 -7.21
CA TRP A 171 -30.25 23.23 -7.53
C TRP A 171 -29.87 23.10 -9.00
N THR A 172 -28.83 22.32 -9.32
CA THR A 172 -28.54 21.87 -10.69
C THR A 172 -29.29 20.57 -11.02
N ALA A 173 -30.18 20.58 -12.02
CA ALA A 173 -30.84 19.37 -12.49
C ALA A 173 -29.83 18.46 -13.23
N ARG A 174 -29.77 17.17 -12.87
CA ARG A 174 -28.82 16.21 -13.48
C ARG A 174 -29.24 15.72 -14.88
N ALA A 175 -30.34 16.20 -15.45
CA ALA A 175 -30.73 15.82 -16.81
C ALA A 175 -31.66 16.85 -17.46
N ASP A 176 -31.09 17.91 -18.03
CA ASP A 176 -31.47 18.28 -19.40
C ASP A 176 -30.20 18.50 -20.22
N VAL A 177 -29.94 17.52 -21.09
CA VAL A 177 -28.88 17.51 -22.11
C VAL A 177 -29.38 18.23 -23.38
N SER A 178 -30.49 18.96 -23.33
CA SER A 178 -30.94 19.79 -24.42
C SER A 178 -31.22 21.22 -23.98
N GLN A 179 -30.46 22.13 -24.61
CA GLN A 179 -30.62 23.58 -24.57
C GLN A 179 -29.99 24.29 -23.36
N ALA A 180 -28.75 24.70 -23.62
CA ALA A 180 -28.14 25.89 -23.07
C ALA A 180 -29.14 27.04 -22.90
N TYR A 181 -29.55 27.29 -21.66
CA TYR A 181 -30.10 28.59 -21.30
C TYR A 181 -29.56 29.04 -19.95
N ILE A 182 -28.97 30.24 -20.03
CA ILE A 182 -28.63 31.16 -18.94
C ILE A 182 -27.25 30.92 -18.30
N GLN A 183 -26.23 31.30 -19.09
CA GLN A 183 -25.21 32.21 -18.56
C GLN A 183 -25.93 33.37 -17.85
N HIS A 184 -25.68 33.58 -16.56
CA HIS A 184 -25.35 34.86 -15.91
C HIS A 184 -25.48 34.73 -14.39
N ARG A 185 -24.39 35.09 -13.68
CA ARG A 185 -24.12 34.98 -12.23
C ARG A 185 -23.93 33.55 -11.74
N ARG A 186 -22.68 33.19 -11.44
CA ARG A 186 -22.37 32.05 -10.56
C ARG A 186 -22.35 32.56 -9.13
N PRO A 187 -23.30 32.19 -8.27
CA PRO A 187 -23.11 32.31 -6.84
C PRO A 187 -22.67 30.96 -6.29
N PHE A 188 -22.10 31.00 -5.09
CA PHE A 188 -21.74 29.86 -4.24
C PHE A 188 -22.99 29.04 -3.77
N THR A 189 -23.99 28.82 -4.63
CA THR A 189 -25.39 28.50 -4.27
C THR A 189 -25.90 27.10 -4.64
N ASP A 190 -25.08 26.20 -5.20
CA ASP A 190 -25.55 24.86 -5.56
C ASP A 190 -25.51 23.92 -4.35
N ILE A 191 -26.67 23.66 -3.75
CA ILE A 191 -26.80 22.83 -2.55
C ILE A 191 -26.41 21.38 -2.84
N THR A 192 -26.75 20.86 -4.02
CA THR A 192 -26.37 19.51 -4.44
C THR A 192 -24.85 19.39 -4.53
N GLY A 193 -24.18 20.36 -5.15
CA GLY A 193 -22.72 20.40 -5.21
C GLY A 193 -22.04 20.43 -3.84
N ARG A 194 -22.64 21.13 -2.86
CA ARG A 194 -22.13 21.14 -1.47
C ARG A 194 -22.36 19.81 -0.76
N LEU A 195 -23.53 19.19 -0.93
CA LEU A 195 -23.81 17.86 -0.38
C LEU A 195 -22.88 16.81 -0.99
N ASP A 196 -22.71 16.82 -2.32
CA ASP A 196 -21.81 15.91 -3.04
C ASP A 196 -20.35 16.09 -2.62
N ALA A 197 -19.89 17.33 -2.43
CA ALA A 197 -18.53 17.59 -1.95
C ALA A 197 -18.29 16.94 -0.57
N ASN A 198 -19.26 17.04 0.35
CA ASN A 198 -19.14 16.41 1.67
C ASN A 198 -19.19 14.88 1.58
N LEU A 199 -20.10 14.31 0.77
CA LEU A 199 -20.13 12.86 0.53
C LEU A 199 -18.82 12.34 -0.06
N LYS A 200 -18.22 13.10 -0.98
CA LYS A 200 -16.93 12.77 -1.58
C LYS A 200 -15.81 12.78 -0.56
N LEU A 201 -15.74 13.79 0.31
CA LEU A 201 -14.75 13.86 1.38
C LEU A 201 -14.92 12.69 2.38
N LEU A 202 -16.16 12.40 2.78
CA LEU A 202 -16.50 11.25 3.61
C LEU A 202 -16.07 9.93 2.98
N THR A 203 -16.20 9.80 1.65
CA THR A 203 -15.83 8.60 0.90
C THR A 203 -14.30 8.49 0.76
N ALA A 204 -13.61 9.60 0.54
CA ALA A 204 -12.18 9.64 0.26
C ALA A 204 -11.34 9.08 1.42
N GLU A 205 -11.61 9.49 2.66
CA GLU A 205 -10.88 8.97 3.84
C GLU A 205 -11.12 7.48 4.04
N ILE A 206 -12.35 6.99 3.86
CA ILE A 206 -12.66 5.55 3.99
C ILE A 206 -11.99 4.72 2.89
N VAL A 207 -12.02 5.20 1.65
CA VAL A 207 -11.30 4.56 0.54
C VAL A 207 -9.80 4.54 0.82
N GLN A 208 -9.24 5.64 1.33
CA GLN A 208 -7.83 5.70 1.71
C GLN A 208 -7.50 4.68 2.80
N LEU A 209 -8.31 4.57 3.87
CA LEU A 209 -8.11 3.56 4.91
C LEU A 209 -8.14 2.13 4.36
N ARG A 210 -9.08 1.84 3.45
CA ARG A 210 -9.17 0.55 2.78
C ARG A 210 -7.92 0.25 1.95
N ASP A 211 -7.48 1.22 1.14
CA ASP A 211 -6.35 1.05 0.23
C ASP A 211 -5.01 0.90 1.01
N LEU A 212 -4.94 1.42 2.24
CA LEU A 212 -3.83 1.20 3.17
C LEU A 212 -3.87 -0.17 3.86
N GLY A 213 -4.94 -0.94 3.71
CA GLY A 213 -5.11 -2.22 4.36
C GLY A 213 -5.54 -2.11 5.84
N CYS A 214 -6.24 -1.05 6.24
CA CYS A 214 -6.75 -0.92 7.59
C CYS A 214 -7.83 -1.98 7.88
N PRO A 215 -7.72 -2.78 8.95
CA PRO A 215 -8.76 -3.76 9.29
C PRO A 215 -10.06 -3.09 9.75
N ARG A 216 -11.21 -3.67 9.39
CA ARG A 216 -12.54 -3.14 9.76
C ARG A 216 -12.71 -2.89 11.25
N HIS A 217 -12.19 -3.77 12.11
CA HIS A 217 -12.31 -3.60 13.55
C HIS A 217 -11.56 -2.36 14.08
N ARG A 218 -10.49 -1.92 13.41
CA ARG A 218 -9.77 -0.67 13.72
C ARG A 218 -10.50 0.54 13.17
N ALA A 219 -11.02 0.45 11.96
CA ALA A 219 -11.80 1.50 11.33
C ALA A 219 -13.25 1.63 11.86
N LYS A 220 -13.64 0.84 12.87
CA LYS A 220 -15.04 0.75 13.33
C LYS A 220 -15.66 2.11 13.66
N HIS A 221 -14.94 2.96 14.38
CA HIS A 221 -15.48 4.23 14.85
C HIS A 221 -15.70 5.22 13.70
N ILE A 222 -14.74 5.33 12.78
CA ILE A 222 -14.86 6.19 11.61
C ILE A 222 -15.91 5.68 10.63
N LEU A 223 -16.01 4.36 10.44
CA LEU A 223 -17.08 3.75 9.65
C LEU A 223 -18.46 4.00 10.25
N GLN A 224 -18.57 4.04 11.58
CA GLN A 224 -19.84 4.26 12.26
C GLN A 224 -20.47 5.61 11.87
N VAL A 225 -19.66 6.65 11.59
CA VAL A 225 -20.17 7.97 11.19
C VAL A 225 -20.99 7.90 9.91
N GLY A 226 -20.47 7.24 8.86
CA GLY A 226 -21.21 7.09 7.61
C GLY A 226 -22.36 6.10 7.72
N ILE A 227 -22.22 5.04 8.53
CA ILE A 227 -23.31 4.09 8.80
C ILE A 227 -24.47 4.80 9.50
N ASP A 228 -24.20 5.64 10.49
CA ASP A 228 -25.21 6.43 11.20
C ASP A 228 -25.91 7.41 10.25
N LEU A 229 -25.16 8.09 9.37
CA LEU A 229 -25.75 8.95 8.33
C LEU A 229 -26.70 8.17 7.40
N LEU A 230 -26.29 6.99 6.95
CA LEU A 230 -27.14 6.13 6.12
C LEU A 230 -28.36 5.65 6.88
N GLN A 231 -28.22 5.33 8.16
CA GLN A 231 -29.32 4.91 9.02
C GLN A 231 -30.34 6.05 9.19
N ASP A 232 -29.86 7.25 9.52
CA ASP A 232 -30.68 8.43 9.80
C ASP A 232 -31.45 8.92 8.56
N TYR A 233 -30.79 8.94 7.40
CA TYR A 233 -31.31 9.63 6.21
C TYR A 233 -31.67 8.71 5.03
N PHE A 234 -31.37 7.41 5.08
CA PHE A 234 -31.66 6.53 3.94
C PHE A 234 -32.37 5.23 4.34
N PHE A 235 -31.92 4.55 5.38
CA PHE A 235 -32.46 3.24 5.75
C PHE A 235 -33.63 3.31 6.73
N SER A 236 -33.75 4.37 7.55
CA SER A 236 -34.88 4.51 8.47
C SER A 236 -36.25 4.42 7.76
N GLU A 237 -37.21 3.74 8.40
CA GLU A 237 -38.60 3.65 7.96
C GLU A 237 -39.32 5.01 8.03
N SER A 238 -38.83 5.92 8.87
CA SER A 238 -39.39 7.28 8.99
C SER A 238 -39.05 8.18 7.81
N VAL A 239 -38.09 7.79 6.97
CA VAL A 239 -37.64 8.59 5.82
C VAL A 239 -38.57 8.34 4.63
N PRO A 240 -39.18 9.39 4.04
CA PRO A 240 -40.08 9.25 2.90
C PRO A 240 -39.43 8.57 1.68
N PRO A 241 -40.15 7.72 0.93
CA PRO A 241 -39.61 7.11 -0.28
C PRO A 241 -39.15 8.13 -1.34
N THR A 242 -39.85 9.26 -1.43
CA THR A 242 -39.49 10.41 -2.28
C THR A 242 -38.12 10.96 -1.94
N PHE A 243 -37.81 11.10 -0.64
CA PHE A 243 -36.49 11.56 -0.18
C PHE A 243 -35.38 10.60 -0.62
N LYS A 244 -35.57 9.28 -0.40
CA LYS A 244 -34.59 8.24 -0.76
C LYS A 244 -34.31 8.26 -2.27
N LEU A 245 -35.35 8.38 -3.08
CA LEU A 245 -35.25 8.48 -4.53
C LEU A 245 -34.48 9.75 -4.94
N ASN A 246 -34.85 10.90 -4.38
CA ASN A 246 -34.28 12.18 -4.76
C ASN A 246 -32.80 12.31 -4.36
N ILE A 247 -32.42 11.85 -3.16
CA ILE A 247 -30.99 11.81 -2.78
C ILE A 247 -30.19 10.93 -3.74
N SER A 248 -30.69 9.76 -4.11
CA SER A 248 -29.97 8.84 -5.00
C SER A 248 -29.85 9.37 -6.43
N LEU A 249 -30.83 10.14 -6.89
CA LEU A 249 -30.87 10.68 -8.25
C LEU A 249 -30.07 11.97 -8.40
N HIS A 250 -30.11 12.85 -7.38
CA HIS A 250 -29.54 14.18 -7.44
C HIS A 250 -28.14 14.30 -6.82
N LEU A 251 -27.74 13.41 -5.91
CA LEU A 251 -26.39 13.41 -5.34
C LEU A 251 -25.54 12.36 -6.06
N SER A 252 -24.56 12.82 -6.82
CA SER A 252 -23.72 11.96 -7.66
C SER A 252 -22.75 11.07 -6.89
N GLU A 253 -22.34 11.50 -5.72
CA GLU A 253 -21.36 10.80 -4.88
C GLU A 253 -22.04 9.84 -3.88
N PHE A 254 -23.39 9.82 -3.83
CA PHE A 254 -24.14 9.06 -2.83
C PHE A 254 -23.98 7.54 -2.94
N GLU A 255 -23.99 6.99 -4.15
CA GLU A 255 -23.76 5.55 -4.33
C GLU A 255 -22.32 5.15 -3.98
N ALA A 256 -21.33 5.97 -4.32
CA ALA A 256 -19.94 5.73 -3.95
C ALA A 256 -19.75 5.76 -2.43
N PHE A 257 -20.39 6.71 -1.75
CA PHE A 257 -20.44 6.81 -0.29
C PHE A 257 -21.06 5.56 0.34
N LYS A 258 -22.24 5.14 -0.12
CA LYS A 258 -22.89 3.91 0.38
C LYS A 258 -21.98 2.69 0.27
N VAL A 259 -21.41 2.46 -0.90
CA VAL A 259 -20.54 1.31 -1.15
C VAL A 259 -19.31 1.36 -0.25
N ALA A 260 -18.65 2.51 -0.12
CA ALA A 260 -17.43 2.63 0.68
C ALA A 260 -17.63 2.26 2.16
N TYR A 261 -18.76 2.64 2.75
CA TYR A 261 -19.06 2.38 4.15
C TYR A 261 -19.68 0.99 4.39
N LEU A 262 -20.58 0.52 3.51
CA LEU A 262 -21.26 -0.77 3.68
C LEU A 262 -20.38 -1.95 3.28
N GLU A 263 -19.66 -1.84 2.16
CA GLU A 263 -18.84 -2.91 1.59
C GLU A 263 -17.37 -2.84 2.04
N TYR A 264 -17.10 -2.15 3.15
CA TYR A 264 -15.75 -2.14 3.72
C TYR A 264 -15.33 -3.57 4.11
N PRO A 265 -14.17 -4.07 3.64
CA PRO A 265 -13.81 -5.47 3.78
C PRO A 265 -13.69 -5.89 5.25
N ASP A 266 -14.36 -6.98 5.62
CA ASP A 266 -14.31 -7.53 6.99
C ASP A 266 -12.92 -8.09 7.34
N ASN A 267 -12.17 -8.57 6.34
CA ASN A 267 -10.91 -9.27 6.49
C ASN A 267 -9.86 -8.70 5.53
N LEU A 268 -8.78 -8.14 6.07
CA LEU A 268 -7.53 -7.79 5.38
C LEU A 268 -6.35 -8.41 6.15
#